data_AF-A0A940W8K8-F1
#
_entry.id   AF-A0A940W8K8-F1
#
_cell.length_a   1.000
_cell.length_b   1.000
_cell.length_c   1.000
_cell.angle_alpha   90.00
_cell.angle_beta   90.00
_cell.angle_gamma   90.00
#
_symmetry.space_group_name_H-M   'P 1'
#
loop_
_entity.id
_entity.type
_entity.pdbx_description
1 polymer ?
#
loop_
_entity_poly.entity_id
_entity_poly.type
_entity_poly.pdbx_seq_one_letter_code
_entity_poly.pdbx_strand_id
1 'polypeptide(L)' 'IYGTYPNLDMISIGPTLEKVHSTDEKMFVPSVKQVMDLLVETLGRIPVR' A
#
# COMPACT_ATOMS: atom_id res chain seq x y z
N ILE A 1 -16.40 2.29 2.75
CA ILE A 1 -15.66 2.82 1.58
C ILE A 1 -16.12 2.13 0.30
N TYR A 2 -16.00 0.79 0.20
CA TYR A 2 -16.45 0.03 -0.99
C TYR A 2 -17.90 0.30 -1.44
N GLY A 3 -18.85 0.44 -0.51
CA GLY A 3 -20.25 0.69 -0.84
C GLY A 3 -20.57 2.13 -1.31
N THR A 4 -19.65 3.08 -1.17
CA THR A 4 -19.87 4.49 -1.53
C THR A 4 -19.39 4.81 -2.95
N TYR A 5 -18.40 4.09 -3.46
CA TYR A 5 -17.78 4.31 -4.77
C TYR A 5 -17.69 2.99 -5.56
N PRO A 6 -18.81 2.50 -6.12
CA PRO A 6 -18.88 1.17 -6.74
C PRO A 6 -18.04 1.02 -8.01
N ASN A 7 -17.71 2.14 -8.67
CA ASN A 7 -16.92 2.15 -9.90
C ASN A 7 -15.43 2.46 -9.68
N LEU A 8 -15.02 2.68 -8.43
CA LEU A 8 -13.62 2.96 -8.11
C LEU A 8 -12.88 1.63 -7.92
N ASP A 9 -11.95 1.34 -8.83
CA ASP A 9 -11.02 0.22 -8.67
C ASP A 9 -9.98 0.58 -7.61
N MET A 10 -9.83 -0.27 -6.60
CA MET A 10 -9.04 0.02 -5.39
C MET A 10 -8.23 -1.18 -4.98
N ILE A 11 -6.98 -0.91 -4.59
CA ILE A 11 -6.09 -1.87 -3.94
C ILE A 11 -5.59 -1.28 -2.62
N SER A 12 -5.16 -2.16 -1.71
CA SER A 12 -4.48 -1.79 -0.46
C SER A 12 -3.13 -2.48 -0.42
N ILE A 13 -2.07 -1.69 -0.29
CA ILE A 13 -0.68 -2.16 -0.19
C ILE A 13 0.03 -1.41 0.93
N GLY A 14 1.03 -2.03 1.56
CA GLY A 14 1.78 -1.42 2.64
C GLY A 14 2.99 -2.27 3.06
N PRO A 15 3.90 -1.70 3.87
CA PRO A 15 5.07 -2.42 4.36
C PRO A 15 4.67 -3.52 5.35
N THR A 16 5.58 -4.45 5.61
CA THR A 16 5.36 -5.50 6.60
C THR A 16 5.46 -4.91 8.01
N LEU A 17 4.33 -4.94 8.72
CA LEU A 17 4.20 -4.51 10.10
C LEU A 17 3.97 -5.71 11.02
N GLU A 18 4.49 -5.63 12.24
CA GLU A 18 4.26 -6.60 13.31
C GLU A 18 3.77 -5.88 14.57
N LYS A 19 2.88 -6.55 15.32
CA LYS A 19 2.35 -6.07 16.61
C LYS A 19 1.71 -4.68 16.54
N VAL A 20 1.01 -4.38 15.44
CA VAL A 20 0.27 -3.13 15.26
C VAL A 20 -0.68 -2.86 16.43
N HIS A 21 -0.81 -1.59 16.81
CA HIS A 21 -1.60 -1.12 17.95
C HIS A 21 -1.10 -1.59 19.33
N SER A 22 0.19 -1.88 19.46
CA SER A 22 0.85 -2.14 20.74
C SER A 22 2.10 -1.27 20.90
N THR A 23 2.63 -1.16 22.12
CA THR A 23 3.92 -0.46 22.36
C THR A 23 5.11 -1.16 21.72
N ASP A 24 4.93 -2.42 21.30
CA ASP A 24 5.94 -3.23 20.62
C ASP A 24 5.81 -3.16 19.08
N GLU A 25 4.97 -2.28 18.56
CA GLU A 25 4.77 -2.11 17.12
C GLU A 25 6.09 -1.85 16.41
N LYS A 26 6.35 -2.63 15.37
CA LYS A 26 7.59 -2.55 14.59
C LYS A 26 7.36 -2.89 13.13
N MET A 27 8.31 -2.48 12.31
CA MET A 27 8.27 -2.61 10.86
C MET A 27 9.51 -3.34 10.36
N PHE A 28 9.34 -4.20 9.36
CA PHE A 28 10.47 -4.77 8.63
C PHE A 28 11.00 -3.76 7.61
N VAL A 29 12.07 -3.04 7.96
CA VAL A 29 12.64 -1.94 7.17
C VAL A 29 12.84 -2.26 5.68
N PRO A 30 13.36 -3.44 5.27
CA PRO A 30 13.53 -3.76 3.85
C PRO A 30 12.22 -3.76 3.03
N SER A 31 11.07 -4.01 3.66
CA SER A 31 9.77 -3.98 2.97
C SER A 31 9.35 -2.57 2.55
N VAL A 32 9.88 -1.52 3.20
CA VAL A 32 9.58 -0.13 2.86
C VAL A 32 10.00 0.19 1.43
N LYS A 33 11.23 -0.20 1.06
CA LYS A 33 11.73 0.04 -0.30
C LYS A 33 10.87 -0.67 -1.35
N GLN A 34 10.46 -1.91 -1.09
CA GLN A 34 9.62 -2.67 -2.02
C GLN A 34 8.29 -1.98 -2.29
N VAL A 35 7.64 -1.46 -1.24
CA VAL A 35 6.36 -0.74 -1.37
C VAL A 35 6.55 0.59 -2.08
N MET A 36 7.62 1.33 -1.76
CA MET A 36 7.92 2.60 -2.43
C MET A 36 8.21 2.42 -3.92
N ASP A 37 9.01 1.41 -4.28
CA ASP A 37 9.31 1.08 -5.67
C ASP A 37 8.03 0.66 -6.41
N LEU A 38 7.21 -0.20 -5.81
CA LEU A 38 5.92 -0.62 -6.38
C LEU A 38 4.97 0.55 -6.59
N LEU A 39 4.85 1.45 -5.61
CA LEU A 39 3.98 2.62 -5.67
C LEU A 39 4.38 3.53 -6.83
N VAL A 40 5.66 3.90 -6.91
CA VAL A 40 6.17 4.80 -7.96
C VAL A 40 5.99 4.16 -9.33
N GLU A 41 6.35 2.89 -9.49
CA GLU A 41 6.21 2.20 -10.77
C GLU A 41 4.74 2.09 -11.20
N THR A 42 3.85 1.77 -10.26
CA THR A 42 2.41 1.66 -10.53
C THR A 42 1.83 3.00 -10.99
N LEU A 43 2.18 4.09 -10.31
CA LEU A 43 1.75 5.44 -10.69
C LEU A 43 2.31 5.85 -12.06
N GLY A 44 3.57 5.50 -12.35
CA GLY A 44 4.21 5.75 -13.65
C GLY A 44 3.62 4.94 -14.81
N ARG A 45 2.93 3.83 -14.52
CA ARG A 45 2.32 2.93 -15.52
C ARG A 45 0.80 3.01 -15.59
N ILE A 46 0.17 4.01 -15.00
CA ILE A 46 -1.28 4.18 -15.13
C ILE A 46 -1.63 4.32 -16.63
N PRO A 47 -2.50 3.45 -17.18
CA PRO A 47 -2.84 3.50 -18.59
C PRO A 47 -3.61 4.77 -18.93
N VAL A 48 -3.35 5.31 -20.12
CA VAL A 48 -4.14 6.40 -20.69
C VAL A 48 -5.50 5.83 -21.13
N ARG A 49 -6.57 6.59 -20.89
CA ARG A 49 -7.93 6.23 -21.31
C ARG A 49 -8.09 6.20 -22.82
#